data_AF-A0A4P9WT90-F1
#
_entry.id   AF-A0A4P9WT90-F1
#
_cell.length_a   1.000
_cell.length_b   1.000
_cell.length_c   1.000
_cell.angle_alpha   90.00
_cell.angle_beta   90.00
_cell.angle_gamma   90.00
#
_symmetry.space_group_name_H-M   'P 1'
#
loop_
_entity.id
_entity.type
_entity.pdbx_description
1 polymer ?
#
loop_
_entity_poly.entity_id
_entity_poly.type
_entity_poly.pdbx_seq_one_letter_code
_entity_poly.pdbx_strand_id
1 'polypeptide(L)'
;MNNATLKAELGRSAWHLIHVMAGKFPLSPTPDEQAAFRDYIYLFARLYPCGECAAHFREVLAAHPPDVTNRTTTSQWACEVHNVVNLCLEKPVYDCSKVAERWKCGCAED
;
A
#
# COMPACT_ATOMS: atom_id res chain seq x y z
N MET A 1 25.50 -9.77 3.63
CA MET A 1 25.47 -9.21 2.26
C MET A 1 24.03 -8.89 1.90
N ASN A 2 23.73 -7.65 1.51
CA ASN A 2 22.39 -7.23 1.12
C ASN A 2 22.14 -7.59 -0.35
N ASN A 3 21.13 -8.39 -0.66
CA ASN A 3 20.76 -8.72 -2.04
C ASN A 3 19.70 -7.74 -2.53
N ALA A 4 20.15 -6.65 -3.17
CA ALA A 4 19.29 -5.58 -3.65
C ALA A 4 18.21 -6.08 -4.64
N THR A 5 18.52 -7.08 -5.46
CA THR A 5 17.57 -7.67 -6.41
C THR A 5 16.42 -8.37 -5.70
N LEU A 6 16.72 -9.21 -4.70
CA LEU A 6 15.69 -9.90 -3.91
C LEU A 6 14.85 -8.91 -3.09
N LYS A 7 15.48 -7.89 -2.48
CA LYS A 7 14.77 -6.83 -1.77
C LYS A 7 13.77 -6.09 -2.67
N ALA A 8 14.19 -5.78 -3.90
CA ALA A 8 13.34 -5.11 -4.88
C ALA A 8 12.19 -6.01 -5.36
N GLU A 9 12.43 -7.32 -5.52
CA GLU A 9 11.39 -8.29 -5.86
C GLU A 9 10.32 -8.39 -4.77
N LEU A 10 10.73 -8.54 -3.51
CA LEU A 10 9.84 -8.51 -2.36
C LEU A 10 8.99 -7.23 -2.34
N GLY A 11 9.62 -6.06 -2.54
CA GLY A 11 8.94 -4.78 -2.58
C GLY A 11 7.89 -4.68 -3.69
N ARG A 12 8.21 -5.13 -4.92
CA ARG A 12 7.25 -5.14 -6.04
C ARG A 12 6.04 -6.01 -5.73
N SER A 13 6.25 -7.21 -5.19
CA SER A 13 5.17 -8.13 -4.83
C SER A 13 4.29 -7.57 -3.71
N ALA A 14 4.89 -6.98 -2.69
CA ALA A 14 4.16 -6.39 -1.58
C ALA A 14 3.31 -5.19 -2.01
N TRP A 15 3.89 -4.27 -2.79
CA TRP A 15 3.13 -3.14 -3.32
C TRP A 15 2.00 -3.58 -4.24
N HIS A 16 2.24 -4.58 -5.10
CA HIS A 16 1.18 -5.15 -5.93
C HIS A 16 -0.01 -5.61 -5.09
N LEU A 17 0.23 -6.38 -4.02
CA LEU A 17 -0.82 -6.85 -3.13
C LEU A 17 -1.58 -5.69 -2.47
N ILE A 18 -0.87 -4.72 -1.88
CA ILE A 18 -1.50 -3.57 -1.20
C ILE A 18 -2.39 -2.79 -2.17
N HIS A 19 -1.88 -2.49 -3.37
CA HIS A 19 -2.63 -1.72 -4.36
C HIS A 19 -3.86 -2.46 -4.89
N VAL A 20 -3.76 -3.77 -5.11
CA VAL A 20 -4.91 -4.59 -5.54
C VAL A 20 -5.96 -4.69 -4.41
N MET A 21 -5.53 -4.86 -3.15
CA MET A 21 -6.44 -4.85 -2.00
C MET A 21 -7.17 -3.51 -1.88
N ALA A 22 -6.45 -2.39 -2.01
CA ALA A 22 -7.04 -1.05 -1.99
C ALA A 22 -8.03 -0.83 -3.13
N GLY A 23 -7.70 -1.28 -4.35
CA GLY A 23 -8.57 -1.19 -5.51
C GLY A 23 -9.83 -2.06 -5.43
N LYS A 24 -9.81 -3.12 -4.61
CA LYS A 24 -10.98 -3.98 -4.35
C LYS A 24 -11.71 -3.68 -3.04
N PHE A 25 -11.21 -2.75 -2.23
CA PHE A 25 -11.88 -2.31 -1.02
C PHE A 25 -13.32 -1.81 -1.34
N PRO A 26 -14.32 -1.96 -0.45
CA PRO A 26 -15.70 -1.59 -0.78
C PRO A 26 -15.89 -0.09 -1.05
N LEU A 27 -16.87 0.23 -1.92
CA LEU A 27 -17.32 1.61 -2.12
C LEU A 27 -18.06 2.17 -0.88
N SER A 28 -18.68 1.28 -0.10
CA SER A 28 -19.37 1.61 1.16
C SER A 28 -19.01 0.56 2.23
N PRO A 29 -17.82 0.66 2.84
CA PRO A 29 -17.33 -0.35 3.77
C PRO A 29 -18.03 -0.26 5.13
N THR A 30 -18.31 -1.42 5.71
CA THR A 30 -18.73 -1.57 7.10
C THR A 30 -17.61 -1.17 8.07
N PRO A 31 -17.93 -0.84 9.33
CA PRO A 31 -16.91 -0.55 10.34
C PRO A 31 -15.88 -1.68 10.53
N ASP A 32 -16.31 -2.93 10.38
CA ASP A 32 -15.43 -4.11 10.46
C ASP A 32 -14.44 -4.15 9.29
N GLU A 33 -14.90 -3.95 8.05
CA GLU A 33 -14.01 -3.90 6.87
C GLU A 33 -12.99 -2.77 6.96
N GLN A 34 -13.39 -1.60 7.47
CA GLN A 34 -12.48 -0.48 7.74
C GLN A 34 -11.42 -0.85 8.77
N ALA A 35 -11.82 -1.46 9.89
CA ALA A 35 -10.90 -1.93 10.92
C ALA A 35 -9.95 -3.00 10.39
N ALA A 36 -10.47 -3.98 9.65
CA ALA A 36 -9.70 -5.07 9.08
C ALA A 36 -8.61 -4.57 8.11
N PHE A 37 -8.94 -3.64 7.21
CA PHE A 37 -7.94 -3.08 6.29
C PHE A 37 -6.88 -2.27 7.04
N ARG A 38 -7.29 -1.46 8.00
CA ARG A 38 -6.38 -0.66 8.83
C ARG A 38 -5.40 -1.55 9.61
N ASP A 39 -5.93 -2.56 10.29
CA ASP A 39 -5.14 -3.50 11.07
C ASP A 39 -4.20 -4.31 10.18
N TYR A 40 -4.67 -4.74 9.00
CA TYR A 40 -3.83 -5.39 8.01
C TYR A 40 -2.61 -4.55 7.65
N ILE A 41 -2.76 -3.25 7.38
CA ILE A 41 -1.62 -2.37 7.03
C ILE A 41 -0.64 -2.25 8.19
N TYR A 42 -1.12 -2.04 9.42
CA TYR A 42 -0.23 -1.91 10.59
C TYR A 42 0.48 -3.24 10.91
N LEU A 43 -0.21 -4.37 10.79
CA LEU A 43 0.38 -5.71 10.95
C LEU A 43 1.38 -6.01 9.83
N PHE A 44 1.06 -5.64 8.59
CA PHE A 44 1.97 -5.74 7.45
C PHE A 44 3.26 -4.96 7.73
N ALA A 45 3.17 -3.70 8.16
CA ALA A 45 4.33 -2.87 8.47
C ALA A 45 5.17 -3.42 9.65
N ARG A 46 4.52 -4.10 10.61
CA ARG A 46 5.21 -4.78 11.71
C ARG A 46 5.95 -6.04 11.25
N LEU A 47 5.36 -6.81 10.34
CA LEU A 47 5.84 -8.13 9.93
C LEU A 47 6.67 -8.13 8.64
N TYR A 48 6.76 -6.98 7.95
CA TYR A 48 7.45 -6.90 6.67
C TYR A 48 8.91 -7.38 6.78
N PRO A 49 9.37 -8.35 5.96
CA PRO A 49 10.63 -9.07 6.18
C PRO A 49 11.86 -8.30 5.66
N CYS A 50 11.90 -7.00 5.94
CA CYS A 50 13.04 -6.12 5.75
C CYS A 50 13.05 -5.12 6.93
N GLY A 51 13.97 -5.30 7.88
CA GLY A 51 13.96 -4.55 9.15
C GLY A 51 13.98 -3.03 8.98
N GLU A 52 14.87 -2.52 8.12
CA GLU A 52 14.95 -1.08 7.80
C GLU A 52 13.70 -0.57 7.07
N CYS A 53 13.16 -1.37 6.14
CA CYS A 53 11.95 -1.00 5.40
C CYS A 53 10.73 -0.94 6.34
N ALA A 54 10.60 -1.93 7.24
CA ALA A 54 9.54 -2.02 8.22
C ALA A 54 9.60 -0.86 9.23
N ALA A 55 10.81 -0.52 9.71
CA ALA A 55 11.00 0.62 10.61
C ALA A 55 10.58 1.93 9.95
N HIS A 56 11.11 2.21 8.75
CA HIS A 56 10.75 3.40 8.01
C HIS A 56 9.25 3.46 7.66
N PHE A 57 8.64 2.34 7.23
CA PHE A 57 7.23 2.35 6.87
C PHE A 57 6.32 2.60 8.08
N ARG A 58 6.70 2.16 9.29
CA ARG A 58 5.96 2.52 10.51
C ARG A 58 6.01 4.02 10.82
N GLU A 59 7.13 4.68 10.55
CA GLU A 59 7.25 6.15 10.68
C GLU A 59 6.36 6.85 9.65
N VAL A 60 6.38 6.38 8.39
CA VAL A 60 5.47 6.87 7.34
C VAL A 60 4.02 6.73 7.77
N LEU A 61 3.61 5.58 8.32
CA LEU A 61 2.24 5.34 8.78
C LEU A 61 1.82 6.19 9.99
N ALA A 62 2.77 6.67 10.80
CA ALA A 62 2.47 7.59 11.89
C ALA A 62 2.10 8.99 11.36
N ALA A 63 2.73 9.43 10.27
CA ALA A 63 2.41 10.70 9.61
C ALA A 63 1.25 10.58 8.61
N HIS A 64 1.08 9.41 7.99
CA HIS A 64 0.12 9.15 6.91
C HIS A 64 -0.72 7.89 7.23
N PRO A 65 -1.61 7.94 8.24
CA PRO A 65 -2.42 6.79 8.61
C PRO A 65 -3.36 6.37 7.46
N PRO A 66 -3.74 5.07 7.36
CA PRO A 66 -4.63 4.59 6.31
C PRO A 66 -6.00 5.29 6.30
N ASP A 67 -6.35 5.88 5.16
CA ASP A 67 -7.71 6.33 4.88
C ASP A 67 -8.53 5.16 4.30
N VAL A 68 -9.43 4.66 5.13
CA VAL A 68 -10.30 3.51 4.84
C VAL A 68 -11.76 3.92 4.71
N THR A 69 -12.03 5.18 4.37
CA THR A 69 -13.41 5.68 4.24
C THR A 69 -14.18 4.95 3.14
N ASN A 70 -13.53 4.72 2.00
CA ASN A 70 -14.02 3.95 0.85
C ASN A 70 -12.88 3.58 -0.11
N ARG A 71 -13.18 2.77 -1.12
CA ARG A 71 -12.25 2.36 -2.19
C ARG A 71 -11.39 3.49 -2.75
N THR A 72 -12.00 4.63 -3.07
CA THR A 72 -11.31 5.76 -3.71
C THR A 72 -10.26 6.33 -2.77
N THR A 73 -10.65 6.65 -1.53
CA THR A 73 -9.73 7.17 -0.52
C THR A 73 -8.61 6.18 -0.18
N THR A 74 -8.92 4.88 -0.09
CA THR A 74 -7.93 3.84 0.22
C THR A 74 -6.94 3.64 -0.93
N SER A 75 -7.41 3.68 -2.17
CA SER A 75 -6.55 3.59 -3.36
C SER A 75 -5.64 4.80 -3.50
N GLN A 76 -6.16 6.00 -3.25
CA GLN A 76 -5.36 7.24 -3.26
C GLN A 76 -4.32 7.22 -2.14
N TRP A 77 -4.71 6.91 -0.91
CA TRP A 77 -3.79 6.77 0.21
C TRP A 77 -2.66 5.79 -0.10
N ALA A 78 -2.97 4.60 -0.64
CA ALA A 78 -1.97 3.60 -0.99
C ALA A 78 -0.95 4.12 -2.02
N CYS A 79 -1.40 4.96 -2.98
CA CYS A 79 -0.53 5.60 -3.96
C CYS A 79 0.35 6.68 -3.32
N GLU A 80 -0.23 7.54 -2.50
CA GLU A 80 0.46 8.64 -1.83
C GLU A 80 1.57 8.12 -0.91
N VAL A 81 1.29 7.12 -0.06
CA VAL A 81 2.32 6.55 0.83
C VAL A 81 3.39 5.79 0.05
N HIS A 82 3.05 5.16 -1.08
CA HIS A 82 4.06 4.59 -1.96
C HIS A 82 4.94 5.67 -2.57
N ASN A 83 4.39 6.85 -2.90
CA ASN A 83 5.16 7.99 -3.38
C ASN A 83 6.08 8.59 -2.30
N VAL A 84 5.68 8.60 -1.03
CA VAL A 84 6.59 8.95 0.08
C VAL A 84 7.83 8.04 0.07
N VAL A 85 7.61 6.72 -0.09
CA VAL A 85 8.72 5.76 -0.21
C VAL A 85 9.52 5.95 -1.50
N ASN A 86 8.88 6.26 -2.63
CA ASN A 86 9.57 6.55 -3.89
C ASN A 86 10.52 7.75 -3.72
N LEU A 87 10.06 8.85 -3.13
CA LEU A 87 10.87 10.04 -2.89
C LEU A 87 12.07 9.75 -1.98
N CYS A 88 11.88 8.97 -0.90
CA CYS A 88 12.97 8.52 -0.04
C CYS A 88 14.02 7.69 -0.79
N LEU A 89 13.60 6.95 -1.82
CA LEU A 89 14.48 6.14 -2.67
C LEU A 89 14.89 6.85 -3.98
N GLU A 90 14.68 8.16 -4.08
CA GLU A 90 15.00 8.99 -5.25
C GLU A 90 14.37 8.47 -6.56
N LYS A 91 13.17 7.89 -6.47
CA LYS A 91 12.37 7.40 -7.60
C LYS A 91 11.39 8.46 -8.09
N PRO A 92 10.99 8.43 -9.37
CA PRO A 92 9.95 9.30 -9.89
C PRO A 92 8.63 9.15 -9.12
N VAL A 93 7.93 10.26 -8.95
CA VAL A 93 6.57 10.27 -8.40
C VAL A 93 5.62 9.62 -9.40
N TYR A 94 4.80 8.70 -8.91
CA TYR A 94 3.74 8.07 -9.68
C TYR A 94 2.49 8.95 -9.70
N ASP A 95 1.86 9.08 -10.87
CA ASP A 95 0.60 9.82 -11.04
C ASP A 95 -0.58 9.03 -10.47
N CYS A 96 -1.04 9.42 -9.27
CA CYS A 96 -2.11 8.73 -8.55
C CYS A 96 -3.48 8.81 -9.23
N SER A 97 -3.66 9.68 -10.23
CA SER A 97 -4.89 9.65 -11.06
C SER A 97 -5.04 8.34 -11.85
N LYS A 98 -3.93 7.62 -12.06
CA LYS A 98 -3.89 6.36 -12.84
C LYS A 98 -3.94 5.09 -11.98
N VAL A 99 -4.07 5.22 -10.66
CA VAL A 99 -3.98 4.09 -9.72
C VAL A 99 -5.05 3.01 -10.00
N ALA A 100 -6.28 3.43 -10.32
CA ALA A 100 -7.39 2.51 -10.60
C ALA A 100 -7.20 1.73 -11.91
N GLU A 101 -6.58 2.35 -12.93
CA GLU A 101 -6.31 1.70 -14.20
C GLU A 101 -5.15 0.70 -14.10
N ARG A 102 -4.16 1.03 -13.27
CA ARG A 102 -2.92 0.26 -13.12
C ARG A 102 -3.08 -1.03 -12.34
N TRP A 103 -3.94 -1.04 -11.34
CA TRP A 103 -4.04 -2.14 -10.37
C TRP A 103 -5.39 -2.86 -10.49
N LYS A 104 -5.50 -3.68 -11.52
CA LYS A 104 -6.66 -4.55 -11.75
C LYS A 104 -6.48 -5.87 -11.00
N CYS A 105 -7.55 -6.42 -10.43
CA CYS A 105 -7.51 -7.71 -9.74
C CYS A 105 -7.37 -8.92 -10.67
N GLY A 106 -7.72 -8.79 -11.95
CA GLY A 106 -7.81 -9.94 -12.87
C GLY A 106 -8.94 -10.93 -12.50
N CYS A 107 -9.87 -10.49 -11.66
CA CYS A 107 -11.02 -11.23 -11.17
C CYS A 107 -12.32 -10.73 -11.86
N ALA A 108 -13.43 -11.46 -11.71
CA ALA A 108 -14.73 -11.00 -12.21
C ALA A 108 -15.09 -9.63 -11.60
N GLU A 109 -15.80 -8.80 -12.37
CA GLU A 109 -16.35 -7.55 -11.83
C GLU A 109 -17.45 -7.87 -10.80
N ASP A 110 -17.57 -7.01 -9.79
CA ASP A 110 -18.57 -7.15 -8.72
C ASP A 110 -19.97 -6.75 -9.23
#